data_AF-A0A0J9TM54-F1
#
_entry.id   AF-A0A0J9TM54-F1
#
_cell.length_a   1.000
_cell.length_b   1.000
_cell.length_c   1.000
_cell.angle_alpha   90.00
_cell.angle_beta   90.00
_cell.angle_gamma   90.00
#
_symmetry.space_group_name_H-M   'P 1'
#
loop_
_entity.id
_entity.type
_entity.pdbx_description
1 polymer ?
#
loop_
_entity_poly.entity_id
_entity_poly.type
_entity_poly.pdbx_seq_one_letter_code
_entity_poly.pdbx_strand_id
1 'polypeptide(L)'
;MIFTGSPQSLNRVPISKLFLTEAQQLASLHNIQFSNCSVHAPYIFNLASVDDDGYIKNLLVEEIRRTVSMGIRYFIVHPGYAVDNTIEKGIFNIAKNISKALDELEDLDFILCLETMAGKSNQVGGKLEDLREIFKLVK
;
A
#
# COMPACT_ATOMS: atom_id res chain seq x y z
N MET A 1 -5.49 7.00 -10.22
CA MET A 1 -4.49 6.07 -9.64
C MET A 1 -3.15 6.33 -10.29
N ILE A 2 -2.08 6.41 -9.52
CA ILE A 2 -0.72 6.74 -9.93
C ILE A 2 0.22 5.66 -9.39
N PHE A 3 1.19 5.24 -10.19
CA PHE A 3 2.34 4.45 -9.72
C PHE A 3 3.55 5.37 -9.60
N THR A 4 4.27 5.27 -8.49
CA THR A 4 5.44 6.12 -8.22
C THR A 4 6.77 5.55 -8.72
N GLY A 5 6.68 4.43 -9.46
CA GLY A 5 7.74 3.65 -10.06
C GLY A 5 7.13 2.52 -10.92
N SER A 6 7.96 1.56 -11.37
CA SER A 6 7.44 0.40 -12.11
C SER A 6 6.49 -0.42 -11.22
N PRO A 7 5.29 -0.81 -11.71
CA PRO A 7 4.36 -1.66 -10.96
C PRO A 7 4.93 -3.05 -10.62
N GLN A 8 5.99 -3.49 -11.30
CA GLN A 8 6.60 -4.81 -11.14
C GLN A 8 7.96 -4.76 -10.41
N SER A 9 8.27 -3.65 -9.74
CA SER A 9 9.53 -3.47 -9.03
C SER A 9 9.33 -2.70 -7.73
N LEU A 10 10.12 -3.04 -6.72
CA LEU A 10 10.20 -2.30 -5.46
C LEU A 10 11.17 -1.13 -5.54
N ASN A 11 11.96 -1.04 -6.61
CA ASN A 11 12.91 0.05 -6.79
C ASN A 11 12.16 1.38 -6.97
N ARG A 12 12.58 2.39 -6.22
CA ARG A 12 12.06 3.75 -6.32
C ARG A 12 13.17 4.73 -6.65
N VAL A 13 12.89 5.63 -7.58
CA VAL A 13 13.71 6.84 -7.75
C VAL A 13 13.32 7.88 -6.70
N PRO A 14 14.22 8.79 -6.31
CA PRO A 14 13.88 9.92 -5.44
C PRO A 14 12.70 10.74 -5.98
N ILE A 15 11.91 11.35 -5.10
CA ILE A 15 10.74 12.16 -5.47
C ILE A 15 11.13 13.32 -6.39
N SER A 16 12.33 13.88 -6.22
CA SER A 16 12.87 14.93 -7.09
C SER A 16 12.99 14.52 -8.57
N LYS A 17 12.96 13.21 -8.88
CA LYS A 17 12.95 12.68 -10.25
C LYS A 17 11.55 12.38 -10.80
N LEU A 18 10.49 12.67 -10.05
CA LEU A 18 9.11 12.43 -10.47
C LEU A 18 8.47 13.57 -11.27
N PHE A 19 9.15 14.72 -11.42
CA PHE A 19 8.57 15.91 -12.07
C PHE A 19 7.22 16.30 -11.43
N LEU A 20 7.17 16.26 -10.10
CA LEU A 20 5.92 16.41 -9.33
C LEU A 20 5.29 17.79 -9.55
N THR A 21 6.10 18.85 -9.62
CA THR A 21 5.62 20.22 -9.85
C THR A 21 4.94 20.33 -11.21
N GLU A 22 5.57 19.81 -12.26
CA GLU A 22 5.04 19.81 -13.63
C GLU A 22 3.76 18.98 -13.72
N ALA A 23 3.74 17.82 -13.07
CA ALA A 23 2.56 16.97 -13.00
C ALA A 23 1.38 17.64 -12.27
N GLN A 24 1.66 18.34 -11.16
CA GLN A 24 0.65 19.09 -10.40
C GLN A 24 0.11 20.29 -11.20
N GLN A 25 0.97 21.01 -11.93
CA GLN A 25 0.56 22.10 -12.80
C GLN A 25 -0.36 21.61 -13.94
N LEU A 26 0.04 20.52 -14.61
CA LEU A 26 -0.77 19.91 -15.66
C LEU A 26 -2.11 19.41 -15.11
N ALA A 27 -2.10 18.75 -13.96
CA ALA A 27 -3.32 18.31 -13.31
C ALA A 27 -4.26 19.48 -12.97
N SER A 28 -3.72 20.58 -12.42
CA SER A 28 -4.50 21.78 -12.13
C SER A 28 -5.12 22.39 -13.38
N LEU A 29 -4.39 22.44 -14.50
CA LEU A 29 -4.93 22.92 -15.79
C LEU A 29 -6.14 22.09 -16.26
N HIS A 30 -6.16 20.82 -15.90
CA HIS A 30 -7.22 19.87 -16.23
C HIS A 30 -8.22 19.63 -15.07
N ASN A 31 -8.23 20.49 -14.05
CA ASN A 31 -9.12 20.39 -12.87
C ASN A 31 -8.98 19.06 -12.09
N ILE A 32 -7.80 18.45 -12.10
CA ILE A 32 -7.47 17.26 -11.33
C ILE A 32 -6.71 17.70 -10.07
N GLN A 33 -7.30 17.45 -8.90
CA GLN A 33 -6.65 17.69 -7.62
C GLN A 33 -5.92 16.42 -7.18
N PHE A 34 -4.63 16.55 -6.85
CA PHE A 34 -3.84 15.42 -6.37
C PHE A 34 -4.41 14.80 -5.08
N SER A 35 -5.04 15.59 -4.23
CA SER A 35 -5.75 15.11 -3.03
C SER A 35 -6.88 14.12 -3.33
N ASN A 36 -7.42 14.13 -4.56
CA ASN A 36 -8.44 13.20 -5.05
C ASN A 36 -7.84 12.03 -5.85
N CYS A 37 -6.52 11.99 -6.02
CA CYS A 37 -5.83 10.87 -6.64
C CYS A 37 -5.55 9.76 -5.60
N SER A 38 -5.08 8.63 -6.10
CA SER A 38 -4.57 7.53 -5.28
C SER A 38 -3.21 7.08 -5.81
N VAL A 39 -2.34 6.63 -4.92
CA VAL A 39 -1.14 5.88 -5.28
C VAL A 39 -1.41 4.40 -5.08
N HIS A 40 -0.95 3.56 -6.00
CA HIS A 40 -1.03 2.11 -5.86
C HIS A 40 0.37 1.52 -5.65
N ALA A 41 0.49 0.62 -4.68
CA ALA A 41 1.67 -0.18 -4.41
C ALA A 41 2.09 -1.01 -5.64
N PRO A 42 3.35 -1.43 -5.79
CA PRO A 42 3.71 -2.36 -6.85
C PRO A 42 3.01 -3.71 -6.62
N TYR A 43 2.64 -4.42 -7.69
CA TYR A 43 1.87 -5.68 -7.60
C TYR A 43 2.64 -6.82 -6.92
N ILE A 44 3.96 -6.68 -6.83
CA ILE A 44 4.85 -7.62 -6.14
C ILE A 44 4.95 -7.34 -4.62
N PHE A 45 4.31 -6.28 -4.12
CA PHE A 45 4.20 -6.01 -2.69
C PHE A 45 3.36 -7.12 -2.05
N ASN A 46 3.87 -7.74 -0.97
CA ASN A 46 3.16 -8.80 -0.26
C ASN A 46 3.13 -8.58 1.25
N LEU A 47 2.01 -8.05 1.78
CA LEU A 47 1.83 -7.86 3.22
C LEU A 47 1.62 -9.18 3.98
N ALA A 48 1.27 -10.27 3.29
CA ALA A 48 1.09 -11.60 3.88
C ALA A 48 2.42 -12.33 4.16
N SER A 49 3.55 -11.79 3.69
CA SER A 49 4.87 -12.33 3.96
C SER A 49 5.20 -12.29 5.46
N VAL A 50 5.98 -13.28 5.91
CA VAL A 50 6.66 -13.20 7.20
C VAL A 50 7.69 -12.06 7.11
N ASP A 51 7.66 -11.17 8.09
CA ASP A 51 8.43 -9.93 8.09
C ASP A 51 9.24 -9.81 9.40
N ASP A 52 10.16 -10.75 9.59
CA ASP A 52 10.96 -10.84 10.81
C ASP A 52 12.05 -9.75 10.87
N ASP A 53 12.54 -9.31 9.71
CA ASP A 53 13.52 -8.22 9.57
C ASP A 53 12.86 -6.82 9.43
N GLY A 54 11.54 -6.78 9.27
CA GLY A 54 10.77 -5.53 9.11
C GLY A 54 10.85 -4.91 7.72
N TYR A 55 11.38 -5.62 6.73
CA TYR A 55 11.50 -5.13 5.35
C TYR A 55 10.16 -4.69 4.75
N ILE A 56 9.13 -5.54 4.85
CA ILE A 56 7.81 -5.29 4.28
C ILE A 56 7.14 -4.12 5.00
N LYS A 57 7.23 -4.07 6.34
CA LYS A 57 6.75 -2.92 7.12
C LYS A 57 7.43 -1.62 6.68
N ASN A 58 8.76 -1.61 6.58
CA ASN A 58 9.51 -0.40 6.22
C ASN A 58 9.15 0.08 4.81
N LEU A 59 9.00 -0.86 3.87
CA LEU A 59 8.56 -0.55 2.51
C LEU A 59 7.16 0.07 2.47
N LEU A 60 6.23 -0.40 3.31
CA LEU A 60 4.89 0.18 3.44
C LEU A 60 4.96 1.62 3.96
N VAL A 61 5.75 1.84 5.03
CA VAL A 61 5.99 3.16 5.62
C VAL A 61 6.58 4.14 4.59
N GLU A 62 7.60 3.72 3.84
CA GLU A 62 8.24 4.53 2.81
C GLU A 62 7.27 4.91 1.68
N GLU A 63 6.46 3.97 1.19
CA GLU A 63 5.50 4.23 0.12
C GLU A 63 4.35 5.14 0.58
N ILE A 64 3.88 5.01 1.83
CA ILE A 64 2.86 5.92 2.39
C ILE A 64 3.44 7.32 2.59
N ARG A 65 4.63 7.46 3.19
CA ARG A 65 5.30 8.76 3.35
C ARG A 65 5.51 9.44 2.00
N ARG A 66 5.94 8.66 0.99
CA ARG A 66 6.05 9.13 -0.39
C ARG A 66 4.71 9.60 -0.94
N THR A 67 3.65 8.84 -0.75
CA THR A 67 2.29 9.18 -1.21
C THR A 67 1.81 10.50 -0.60
N VAL A 68 1.93 10.64 0.73
CA VAL A 68 1.55 11.87 1.45
C VAL A 68 2.37 13.07 0.98
N SER A 69 3.69 12.91 0.80
CA SER A 69 4.56 13.99 0.31
C SER A 69 4.24 14.47 -1.12
N MET A 70 3.51 13.66 -1.91
CA MET A 70 3.00 14.06 -3.22
C MET A 70 1.70 14.86 -3.14
N GLY A 71 1.14 15.08 -1.94
CA GLY A 71 -0.17 15.68 -1.73
C GLY A 71 -1.33 14.72 -1.99
N ILE A 72 -1.07 13.40 -1.94
CA ILE A 72 -2.04 12.34 -2.15
C ILE A 72 -2.24 11.61 -0.82
N ARG A 73 -3.49 11.37 -0.41
CA ARG A 73 -3.78 10.71 0.86
C ARG A 73 -4.13 9.23 0.76
N TYR A 74 -4.57 8.76 -0.41
CA TYR A 74 -5.04 7.39 -0.59
C TYR A 74 -3.91 6.50 -1.10
N PHE A 75 -3.51 5.51 -0.31
CA PHE A 75 -2.53 4.49 -0.69
C PHE A 75 -3.21 3.14 -0.82
N ILE A 76 -3.23 2.58 -2.03
CA ILE A 76 -3.86 1.30 -2.35
C ILE A 76 -2.81 0.21 -2.37
N VAL A 77 -3.12 -0.92 -1.76
CA VAL A 77 -2.25 -2.10 -1.75
C VAL A 77 -3.10 -3.37 -1.80
N HIS A 78 -2.60 -4.36 -2.54
CA HIS A 78 -3.14 -5.71 -2.46
C HIS A 78 -2.81 -6.30 -1.08
N PRO A 79 -3.75 -6.96 -0.37
CA PRO A 79 -3.46 -7.62 0.90
C PRO A 79 -2.29 -8.62 0.78
N GLY A 80 -2.22 -9.35 -0.35
CA GLY A 80 -1.07 -10.17 -0.70
C GLY A 80 -1.41 -11.63 -0.91
N TYR A 81 -0.37 -12.48 -0.83
CA TYR A 81 -0.39 -13.88 -1.18
C TYR A 81 0.22 -14.73 -0.06
N ALA A 82 -0.50 -15.75 0.39
CA ALA A 82 0.00 -16.73 1.35
C ALA A 82 0.83 -17.83 0.63
N VAL A 83 2.01 -17.48 0.11
CA VAL A 83 2.85 -18.36 -0.74
C VAL A 83 3.22 -19.68 -0.05
N ASP A 84 3.68 -19.60 1.20
CA ASP A 84 4.15 -20.77 1.97
C ASP A 84 3.40 -20.88 3.31
N ASN A 85 2.16 -20.38 3.36
CA ASN A 85 1.37 -20.27 4.58
C ASN A 85 -0.11 -20.51 4.29
N THR A 86 -0.89 -20.71 5.35
CA THR A 86 -2.35 -20.73 5.22
C THR A 86 -2.90 -19.31 5.06
N ILE A 87 -4.13 -19.18 4.54
CA ILE A 87 -4.80 -17.87 4.41
C ILE A 87 -4.95 -17.21 5.78
N GLU A 88 -5.26 -17.98 6.83
CA GLU A 88 -5.38 -17.48 8.21
C GLU A 88 -4.05 -16.89 8.70
N LYS A 89 -2.93 -17.56 8.39
CA LYS A 89 -1.61 -17.06 8.74
C LYS A 89 -1.25 -15.81 7.91
N GLY A 90 -1.64 -15.78 6.64
CA GLY A 90 -1.52 -14.61 5.78
C GLY A 90 -2.27 -13.40 6.34
N ILE A 91 -3.53 -13.57 6.74
CA ILE A 91 -4.36 -12.54 7.41
C ILE A 91 -3.65 -12.00 8.66
N PHE A 92 -3.13 -12.89 9.51
CA PHE A 92 -2.39 -12.49 10.70
C PHE A 92 -1.13 -11.67 10.37
N ASN A 93 -0.35 -12.12 9.38
CA ASN A 93 0.85 -11.40 8.95
C ASN A 93 0.51 -10.02 8.39
N ILE A 94 -0.53 -9.91 7.56
CA ILE A 94 -1.02 -8.63 7.02
C ILE A 94 -1.37 -7.67 8.16
N ALA A 95 -2.21 -8.10 9.10
CA ALA A 95 -2.63 -7.26 10.21
C ALA A 95 -1.44 -6.83 11.09
N LYS A 96 -0.50 -7.74 11.36
CA LYS A 96 0.73 -7.45 12.10
C LYS A 96 1.61 -6.42 11.39
N ASN A 97 1.82 -6.58 10.08
CA ASN A 97 2.68 -5.69 9.29
C ASN A 97 2.04 -4.31 9.12
N ILE A 98 0.71 -4.25 8.93
CA ILE A 98 -0.04 -2.99 8.91
C ILE A 98 0.06 -2.30 10.27
N SER A 99 -0.26 -2.97 11.38
CA SER A 99 -0.26 -2.33 12.71
C SER A 99 1.10 -1.71 13.03
N LYS A 100 2.19 -2.45 12.80
CA LYS A 100 3.56 -1.93 12.98
C LYS A 100 3.88 -0.74 12.07
N ALA A 101 3.31 -0.67 10.86
CA ALA A 101 3.50 0.46 9.98
C ALA A 101 2.70 1.68 10.47
N LEU A 102 1.47 1.47 10.95
CA LEU A 102 0.64 2.53 11.50
C LEU A 102 1.29 3.21 12.72
N ASP A 103 1.92 2.43 13.61
CA ASP A 103 2.70 2.95 14.75
C ASP A 103 3.80 3.96 14.31
N GLU A 104 4.33 3.83 13.09
CA GLU A 104 5.36 4.72 12.52
C GLU A 104 4.79 5.81 11.63
N LEU A 105 3.48 5.88 11.44
CA LEU A 105 2.81 6.83 10.53
C LEU A 105 1.76 7.68 11.24
N GLU A 106 1.71 7.65 12.58
CA GLU A 106 0.76 8.41 13.40
C GLU A 106 0.79 9.93 13.14
N ASP A 107 1.90 10.44 12.61
CA ASP A 107 2.10 11.85 12.28
C ASP A 107 1.45 12.30 10.95
N LEU A 108 0.90 11.37 10.17
CA LEU A 108 0.44 11.63 8.80
C LEU A 108 -1.08 11.50 8.64
N ASP A 109 -1.65 12.35 7.78
CA ASP A 109 -3.03 12.18 7.31
C ASP A 109 -3.06 11.36 6.01
N PHE A 110 -3.44 10.08 6.13
CA PHE A 110 -3.55 9.15 4.99
C PHE A 110 -4.67 8.15 5.20
N ILE A 111 -5.02 7.44 4.12
CA ILE A 111 -5.95 6.32 4.12
C ILE A 111 -5.28 5.15 3.41
N LEU A 112 -5.04 4.08 4.16
CA LEU A 112 -4.59 2.79 3.62
C LEU A 112 -5.79 2.00 3.10
N CYS A 113 -5.82 1.75 1.79
CA CYS A 113 -6.89 1.04 1.10
C CYS A 113 -6.44 -0.38 0.78
N LEU A 114 -7.02 -1.38 1.45
CA LEU A 114 -6.87 -2.78 1.06
C LEU A 114 -7.79 -3.09 -0.11
N GLU A 115 -7.22 -3.48 -1.25
CA GLU A 115 -7.98 -3.82 -2.45
C GLU A 115 -8.53 -5.25 -2.38
N THR A 116 -9.78 -5.44 -2.82
CA THR A 116 -10.36 -6.79 -2.98
C THR A 116 -9.64 -7.54 -4.10
N MET A 117 -9.30 -8.81 -3.86
CA MET A 117 -8.59 -9.65 -4.81
C MET A 117 -9.55 -10.55 -5.60
N ALA A 118 -9.11 -11.05 -6.76
CA ALA A 118 -9.89 -12.00 -7.55
C ALA A 118 -10.02 -13.40 -6.89
N GLY A 119 -9.23 -13.69 -5.84
CA GLY A 119 -9.26 -14.95 -5.09
C GLY A 119 -8.58 -16.12 -5.79
N LYS A 120 -7.60 -15.86 -6.66
CA LYS A 120 -6.84 -16.92 -7.35
C LYS A 120 -5.77 -17.51 -6.42
N SER A 121 -5.62 -18.83 -6.45
CA SER A 121 -4.57 -19.56 -5.73
C SER A 121 -4.58 -19.27 -4.21
N ASN A 122 -3.61 -18.51 -3.72
CA ASN A 122 -3.35 -18.20 -2.32
C ASN A 122 -3.50 -16.70 -2.01
N GLN A 123 -4.24 -15.96 -2.83
CA GLN A 123 -4.57 -14.55 -2.58
C GLN A 123 -5.42 -14.40 -1.32
N VAL A 124 -4.99 -13.52 -0.42
CA VAL A 124 -5.81 -13.05 0.71
C VAL A 124 -6.66 -11.86 0.24
N GLY A 125 -7.92 -11.79 0.65
CA GLY A 125 -8.84 -10.74 0.22
C GLY A 125 -9.66 -11.11 -1.02
N GLY A 126 -9.65 -12.39 -1.42
CA GLY A 126 -10.57 -12.93 -2.42
C GLY A 126 -12.00 -13.04 -1.91
N LYS A 127 -12.16 -13.04 -0.58
CA LYS A 127 -13.43 -13.00 0.14
C LYS A 127 -13.47 -11.76 1.02
N LEU A 128 -14.64 -11.15 1.17
CA LEU A 128 -14.81 -9.99 2.05
C LEU A 128 -14.54 -10.35 3.53
N GLU A 129 -14.76 -11.61 3.89
CA GLU A 129 -14.44 -12.15 5.21
C GLU A 129 -12.94 -12.01 5.55
N ASP A 130 -12.05 -12.22 4.58
CA ASP A 130 -10.61 -12.08 4.80
C ASP A 130 -10.26 -10.64 5.21
N LEU A 131 -10.81 -9.66 4.47
CA LEU A 131 -10.62 -8.23 4.77
C LEU A 131 -11.22 -7.85 6.13
N ARG A 132 -12.40 -8.38 6.45
CA ARG A 132 -13.02 -8.19 7.76
C ARG A 132 -12.12 -8.70 8.89
N GLU A 133 -11.54 -9.89 8.74
CA GLU A 133 -10.64 -10.45 9.76
C GLU A 133 -9.34 -9.64 9.87
N ILE A 134 -8.78 -9.15 8.76
CA ILE A 134 -7.64 -8.22 8.81
C ILE A 134 -8.00 -6.98 9.63
N PHE A 135 -9.11 -6.31 9.31
CA PHE A 135 -9.52 -5.08 10.01
C PHE A 135 -9.81 -5.28 11.50
N LYS A 136 -10.26 -6.46 11.94
CA LYS A 136 -10.42 -6.76 13.37
C LYS A 136 -9.10 -6.89 14.12
N LEU A 137 -8.05 -7.30 13.41
CA LEU A 137 -6.74 -7.60 14.00
C LEU A 137 -5.78 -6.41 13.94
N VAL A 138 -5.99 -5.48 13.01
CA VAL A 138 -5.26 -4.21 12.97
C VAL A 138 -5.62 -3.40 14.21
N LYS A 139 -4.61 -2.91 14.91
CA LYS A 139 -4.75 -2.10 16.13
C LYS A 139 -4.82 -0.62 15.82
#